data_AF-A0A4Q6DT58-F1
#
_entry.id   AF-A0A4Q6DT58-F1
#
_cell.length_a   1.000
_cell.length_b   1.000
_cell.length_c   1.000
_cell.angle_alpha   90.00
_cell.angle_beta   90.00
_cell.angle_gamma   90.00
#
_symmetry.space_group_name_H-M   'P 1'
#
loop_
_entity.id
_entity.type
_entity.pdbx_description
1 polymer ?
#
loop_
_entity_poly.entity_id
_entity_poly.type
_entity_poly.pdbx_seq_one_letter_code
_entity_poly.pdbx_strand_id
1 'polypeptide(L)'
;MDTNNNNIVKPIPQFKAFVQAKCPRCRRGAMFANATYNLTGQNMYKTCPHCNMSYEREPGYFYVAMFISYAMNVAEMITLSVATHVLTGSMNPWLYVGILLGSIVLLAPFNFRYSRVMLLY
;
A
#
# COMPACT_ATOMS: atom_id res chain seq x y z
N MET A 1 -35.52 -4.70 28.81
CA MET A 1 -35.58 -4.75 27.33
C MET A 1 -34.17 -4.75 26.76
N ASP A 2 -33.48 -5.88 26.93
CA ASP A 2 -32.76 -6.69 25.92
C ASP A 2 -32.57 -6.02 24.55
N THR A 3 -31.39 -5.97 23.91
CA THR A 3 -30.34 -6.99 23.81
C THR A 3 -28.98 -6.36 23.47
N ASN A 4 -27.91 -6.90 24.07
CA ASN A 4 -26.51 -6.75 23.66
C ASN A 4 -26.37 -6.85 22.12
N ASN A 5 -26.20 -5.71 21.44
CA ASN A 5 -25.90 -5.70 20.01
C ASN A 5 -24.39 -5.93 19.79
N ASN A 6 -23.93 -7.10 20.24
CA ASN A 6 -22.65 -7.65 19.87
C ASN A 6 -22.74 -8.07 18.40
N ASN A 7 -22.69 -7.09 17.50
CA ASN A 7 -22.37 -7.33 16.11
C ASN A 7 -20.93 -7.84 16.07
N ILE A 8 -20.75 -9.14 16.30
CA ILE A 8 -19.50 -9.85 16.06
C ILE A 8 -19.36 -9.93 14.53
N VAL A 9 -19.06 -8.78 13.91
CA VAL A 9 -18.81 -8.68 12.47
C VAL A 9 -17.57 -9.52 12.21
N LYS A 10 -17.75 -10.73 11.70
CA LYS A 10 -16.66 -11.70 11.50
C LYS A 10 -15.49 -10.99 10.81
N PRO A 11 -14.29 -11.02 11.41
CA PRO A 11 -13.19 -10.27 10.84
C PRO A 11 -12.85 -10.86 9.47
N ILE A 12 -12.74 -9.99 8.46
CA ILE A 12 -12.40 -10.40 7.10
C ILE A 12 -11.07 -11.15 7.08
N PRO A 13 -10.84 -12.05 6.10
CA PRO A 13 -9.55 -12.73 5.99
C PRO A 13 -8.40 -11.72 5.90
N GLN A 14 -7.25 -12.09 6.48
CA GLN A 14 -6.09 -11.18 6.61
C GLN A 14 -5.64 -10.61 5.27
N PHE A 15 -5.62 -11.44 4.22
CA PHE A 15 -5.29 -11.01 2.86
C PHE A 15 -6.23 -9.92 2.33
N LYS A 16 -7.55 -10.07 2.55
CA LYS A 16 -8.52 -9.06 2.13
C LYS A 16 -8.38 -7.77 2.95
N ALA A 17 -7.99 -7.89 4.21
CA ALA A 17 -7.72 -6.74 5.07
C ALA A 17 -6.46 -5.98 4.63
N PHE A 18 -5.42 -6.70 4.20
CA PHE A 18 -4.20 -6.15 3.61
C PHE A 18 -4.50 -5.37 2.33
N VAL A 19 -5.17 -5.99 1.35
CA VAL A 19 -5.51 -5.35 0.07
C VAL A 19 -6.42 -4.13 0.26
N GLN A 20 -7.35 -4.18 1.22
CA GLN A 20 -8.23 -3.06 1.53
C GLN A 20 -7.58 -1.99 2.44
N ALA A 21 -6.29 -2.11 2.78
CA ALA A 21 -5.58 -1.23 3.70
C ALA A 21 -6.33 -1.00 5.02
N LYS A 22 -6.86 -2.09 5.61
CA LYS A 22 -7.52 -2.08 6.91
C LYS A 22 -6.54 -2.37 8.03
N CYS A 23 -6.87 -1.95 9.25
CA CYS A 23 -6.05 -2.18 10.44
C CYS A 23 -5.74 -3.68 10.66
N PRO A 24 -4.48 -4.08 10.94
CA PRO A 24 -4.09 -5.49 11.10
C PRO A 24 -4.74 -6.16 12.32
N ARG A 25 -5.00 -5.40 13.40
CA ARG A 25 -5.58 -5.95 14.63
C ARG A 25 -7.09 -6.11 14.55
N CYS A 26 -7.82 -5.07 14.15
CA CYS A 26 -9.29 -5.11 14.12
C CYS A 26 -9.86 -5.53 12.76
N ARG A 27 -9.07 -5.44 11.66
CA ARG A 27 -9.46 -5.76 10.28
C ARG A 27 -10.72 -5.05 9.78
N ARG A 28 -11.11 -3.95 10.44
CA ARG A 28 -12.32 -3.16 10.14
C ARG A 28 -12.04 -1.70 9.84
N GLY A 29 -11.28 -1.02 10.69
CA GLY A 29 -10.95 0.40 10.49
C GLY A 29 -10.05 0.61 9.28
N ALA A 30 -10.35 1.61 8.46
CA ALA A 30 -9.48 2.03 7.36
C ALA A 30 -8.22 2.71 7.92
N MET A 31 -7.06 2.43 7.31
CA MET A 31 -5.81 3.13 7.67
C MET A 31 -5.72 4.52 7.02
N PHE A 32 -6.31 4.69 5.85
CA PHE A 32 -6.23 5.92 5.06
C PHE A 32 -7.59 6.59 4.96
N ALA A 33 -7.61 7.92 5.09
CA ALA A 33 -8.81 8.73 4.94
C ALA A 33 -9.21 8.92 3.46
N ASN A 34 -8.24 8.90 2.55
CA ASN A 34 -8.41 9.23 1.13
C ASN A 34 -8.24 8.01 0.21
N ALA A 35 -8.77 8.11 -1.01
CA ALA A 35 -8.51 7.17 -2.11
C ALA A 35 -7.03 7.18 -2.54
N THR A 36 -6.58 6.08 -3.17
CA THR A 36 -5.16 5.87 -3.55
C THR A 36 -4.64 6.94 -4.50
N TYR A 37 -5.46 7.39 -5.47
CA TYR A 37 -5.09 8.37 -6.51
C TYR A 37 -5.61 9.77 -6.22
N ASN A 38 -5.62 10.20 -4.96
CA ASN A 38 -6.02 11.57 -4.63
C ASN A 38 -4.85 12.55 -4.84
N LEU A 39 -5.06 13.59 -5.65
CA LEU A 39 -4.10 14.67 -5.94
C LEU A 39 -3.69 15.47 -4.70
N THR A 40 -4.51 15.47 -3.63
CA THR A 40 -4.21 16.14 -2.36
C THR A 40 -3.32 15.31 -1.42
N GLY A 41 -2.85 14.14 -1.87
CA GLY A 41 -2.00 13.25 -1.10
C GLY A 41 -2.74 12.23 -0.25
N GLN A 42 -1.98 11.26 0.26
CA GLN A 42 -2.49 10.13 1.02
C GLN A 42 -2.43 10.41 2.52
N ASN A 43 -3.55 10.89 3.07
CA ASN A 43 -3.70 11.08 4.51
C ASN A 43 -3.95 9.74 5.20
N MET A 44 -3.00 9.36 6.05
CA MET A 44 -3.10 8.18 6.92
C MET A 44 -3.51 8.63 8.33
N TYR A 45 -4.43 7.91 8.96
CA TYR A 45 -4.78 8.16 10.35
C TYR A 45 -3.59 7.83 11.26
N LYS A 46 -3.40 8.58 12.35
CA LYS A 46 -2.39 8.26 13.38
C LYS A 46 -2.83 7.06 14.22
N THR A 47 -4.12 7.00 14.54
CA THR A 47 -4.75 5.93 15.32
C THR A 47 -5.89 5.29 14.53
N CYS A 48 -6.16 4.02 14.78
CA CYS A 48 -7.28 3.32 14.16
C CYS A 48 -8.62 3.87 14.72
N PRO A 49 -9.58 4.28 13.87
CA PRO A 49 -10.86 4.82 14.33
C PRO A 49 -11.75 3.82 15.08
N HIS A 50 -11.45 2.52 15.00
CA HIS A 50 -12.28 1.45 15.57
C HIS A 50 -11.70 0.81 16.83
N CYS A 51 -10.39 0.58 16.88
CA CYS A 51 -9.71 -0.08 18.00
C CYS A 51 -8.72 0.82 18.74
N ASN A 52 -8.63 2.10 18.32
CA ASN A 52 -7.76 3.12 18.90
C ASN A 52 -6.27 2.74 18.98
N MET A 53 -5.83 1.76 18.19
CA MET A 53 -4.41 1.40 18.07
C MET A 53 -3.66 2.54 17.37
N SER A 54 -2.54 2.99 17.95
CA SER A 54 -1.58 3.85 17.25
C SER A 54 -0.84 3.06 16.17
N TYR A 55 -0.86 3.55 14.94
CA TYR A 55 -0.11 2.94 13.84
C TYR A 55 1.38 3.29 13.93
N GLU A 56 1.71 4.46 14.45
CA GLU A 56 3.08 4.84 14.81
C GLU A 56 3.30 4.47 16.28
N ARG A 57 4.09 3.41 16.52
CA ARG A 57 4.48 3.03 17.89
C ARG A 57 5.64 3.87 18.39
N GLU A 58 6.58 4.20 17.50
CA GLU A 58 7.82 4.92 17.77
C GLU A 58 8.03 6.02 16.71
N PRO A 59 8.57 7.18 17.08
CA PRO A 59 8.89 8.22 16.11
C PRO A 59 9.89 7.68 15.07
N GLY A 60 9.58 7.83 13.79
CA GLY A 60 10.40 7.31 12.69
C GLY A 60 10.03 5.90 12.22
N TYR A 61 9.00 5.25 12.78
CA TYR A 61 8.55 3.94 12.32
C TYR A 61 8.24 3.91 10.80
N PHE A 62 7.66 4.98 10.25
CA PHE A 62 7.40 5.08 8.80
C PHE A 62 8.64 5.25 7.92
N TYR A 63 9.81 5.50 8.50
CA TYR A 63 11.06 5.53 7.74
C TYR A 63 11.38 4.14 7.17
N VAL A 64 11.04 3.08 7.90
CA VAL A 64 11.15 1.70 7.40
C VAL A 64 10.20 1.45 6.22
N ALA A 65 9.00 2.04 6.25
CA ALA A 65 8.06 1.94 5.12
C ALA A 65 8.62 2.59 3.84
N MET A 66 9.49 3.60 3.96
CA MET A 66 10.18 4.18 2.80
C MET A 66 11.15 3.19 2.15
N PHE A 67 11.91 2.41 2.95
CA PHE A 67 12.80 1.37 2.43
C PHE A 67 12.03 0.24 1.72
N ILE A 68 10.88 -0.16 2.26
CA ILE A 68 10.00 -1.14 1.59
C ILE A 68 9.55 -0.60 0.22
N SER A 69 9.17 0.69 0.16
CA SER A 69 8.79 1.33 -1.10
C SER A 69 9.93 1.32 -2.12
N TYR A 70 11.16 1.56 -1.67
CA TYR A 70 12.33 1.48 -2.53
C TYR A 70 12.52 0.06 -3.09
N ALA A 71 12.45 -0.96 -2.24
CA ALA A 71 12.55 -2.35 -2.66
C ALA A 71 11.44 -2.74 -3.68
N MET A 72 10.21 -2.28 -3.47
CA MET A 72 9.11 -2.48 -4.44
C MET A 72 9.41 -1.81 -5.79
N ASN A 73 9.91 -0.58 -5.81
CA ASN A 73 10.26 0.12 -7.05
C ASN A 73 11.39 -0.60 -7.80
N VAL A 74 12.41 -1.10 -7.08
CA VAL A 74 13.49 -1.89 -7.69
C VAL A 74 12.94 -3.18 -8.31
N ALA A 75 12.07 -3.90 -7.58
CA ALA A 75 11.43 -5.11 -8.10
C ALA A 75 10.57 -4.82 -9.34
N GLU A 76 9.83 -3.72 -9.33
CA GLU A 76 9.01 -3.26 -10.46
C GLU A 76 9.88 -2.93 -11.69
N MET A 77 10.98 -2.18 -11.50
CA MET A 77 11.89 -1.84 -12.60
C MET A 77 12.51 -3.08 -13.24
N ILE A 78 12.97 -4.04 -12.43
CA ILE A 78 13.54 -5.31 -12.94
C ILE A 78 12.47 -6.09 -13.70
N THR A 79 11.27 -6.21 -13.12
CA THR A 79 10.15 -6.95 -13.74
C THR A 79 9.76 -6.34 -15.07
N LEU A 80 9.63 -5.02 -15.16
CA LEU A 80 9.27 -4.32 -16.39
C LEU A 80 10.37 -4.36 -17.44
N SER A 81 11.64 -4.26 -17.02
CA SER A 81 12.78 -4.40 -17.92
C SER A 81 12.80 -5.78 -18.57
N VAL A 82 12.69 -6.84 -17.76
CA VAL A 82 12.63 -8.22 -18.26
C VAL A 82 11.38 -8.46 -19.11
N ALA A 83 10.21 -8.01 -18.67
CA ALA A 83 8.97 -8.15 -19.43
C ALA A 83 9.04 -7.47 -20.80
N THR A 84 9.59 -6.25 -20.86
CA THR A 84 9.78 -5.50 -22.10
C THR A 84 10.74 -6.21 -23.04
N HIS A 85 11.84 -6.76 -22.49
CA HIS A 85 12.80 -7.53 -23.28
C HIS A 85 12.18 -8.79 -23.88
N VAL A 86 11.41 -9.54 -23.10
CA VAL A 86 10.76 -10.79 -23.54
C VAL A 86 9.63 -10.52 -24.55
N LEU A 87 8.84 -9.46 -24.36
CA LEU A 87 7.68 -9.16 -25.22
C LEU A 87 8.06 -8.54 -26.55
N THR A 88 8.99 -7.58 -26.55
CA THR A 88 9.28 -6.78 -27.75
C THR A 88 10.53 -7.27 -28.48
N GLY A 89 11.49 -7.90 -27.78
CA GLY A 89 12.78 -8.32 -28.36
C GLY A 89 13.63 -7.17 -28.95
N SER A 90 13.18 -5.93 -28.84
CA SER A 90 13.82 -4.75 -29.41
C SER A 90 14.82 -4.15 -28.42
N MET A 91 16.00 -3.78 -28.89
CA MET A 91 17.04 -3.09 -28.10
C MET A 91 16.91 -1.56 -28.19
N ASN A 92 15.69 -1.03 -28.38
CA ASN A 92 15.48 0.41 -28.47
C ASN A 92 15.40 1.03 -27.06
N PRO A 93 16.38 1.84 -26.62
CA PRO A 93 16.44 2.36 -25.27
C PRO A 93 15.28 3.30 -24.92
N TRP A 94 14.71 4.01 -25.90
CA TRP A 94 13.61 4.95 -25.67
C TRP A 94 12.34 4.26 -25.21
N LEU A 95 12.10 3.03 -25.67
CA LEU A 95 10.95 2.23 -25.29
C LEU A 95 11.04 1.82 -23.81
N TYR A 96 12.22 1.36 -23.36
CA TYR A 96 12.46 1.04 -21.95
C TYR A 96 12.28 2.25 -21.06
N VAL A 97 12.85 3.40 -21.44
CA VAL A 97 12.72 4.65 -20.67
C VAL A 97 11.25 5.08 -20.57
N GLY A 98 10.49 5.02 -21.67
CA GLY A 98 9.07 5.37 -21.68
C GLY A 98 8.23 4.47 -20.78
N ILE A 99 8.45 3.16 -20.83
CA ILE A 99 7.73 2.19 -19.98
C ILE A 99 8.08 2.39 -18.51
N LEU A 100 9.37 2.47 -18.18
CA LEU A 100 9.83 2.62 -16.79
C LEU A 100 9.37 3.94 -16.18
N LEU A 101 9.49 5.07 -16.89
CA LEU A 101 8.97 6.34 -16.38
C LEU A 101 7.45 6.32 -16.24
N GLY A 102 6.75 5.79 -17.25
CA GLY A 102 5.29 5.67 -17.23
C GLY A 102 4.80 4.84 -16.05
N SER A 103 5.44 3.69 -15.78
CA SER A 103 5.06 2.82 -14.67
C SER A 103 5.36 3.46 -13.33
N ILE A 104 6.55 4.06 -13.14
CA ILE A 104 6.94 4.70 -11.88
C ILE A 104 5.95 5.81 -11.53
N VAL A 105 5.58 6.67 -12.48
CA VAL A 105 4.63 7.75 -12.22
C VAL A 105 3.23 7.21 -11.89
N LEU A 106 2.80 6.16 -12.59
CA LEU A 106 1.48 5.57 -12.39
C LEU A 106 1.38 4.79 -11.06
N LEU A 107 2.44 4.06 -10.69
CA LEU A 107 2.49 3.20 -9.51
C LEU A 107 3.07 3.91 -8.29
N ALA A 108 3.65 5.11 -8.41
CA ALA A 108 4.16 5.90 -7.28
C ALA A 108 3.17 6.00 -6.09
N PRO A 109 1.90 6.45 -6.27
CA PRO A 109 0.96 6.53 -5.14
C PRO A 109 0.58 5.14 -4.61
N PHE A 110 0.61 4.10 -5.45
CA PHE A 110 0.32 2.74 -5.04
C PHE A 110 1.46 2.18 -4.16
N ASN A 111 2.71 2.24 -4.63
CA ASN A 111 3.90 1.77 -3.93
C ASN A 111 4.03 2.45 -2.57
N PHE A 112 3.81 3.76 -2.48
CA PHE A 112 3.86 4.48 -1.21
C PHE A 112 2.78 4.00 -0.21
N ARG A 113 1.55 3.76 -0.68
CA ARG A 113 0.45 3.29 0.17
C ARG A 113 0.71 1.89 0.71
N TYR A 114 1.06 0.96 -0.18
CA TYR A 114 1.22 -0.45 0.17
C TYR A 114 2.45 -0.69 1.03
N SER A 115 3.51 0.10 0.87
CA SER A 115 4.68 -0.02 1.73
C SER A 115 4.36 0.24 3.21
N ARG A 116 3.46 1.19 3.50
CA ARG A 116 2.99 1.46 4.87
C ARG A 116 2.08 0.37 5.40
N VAL A 117 1.24 -0.22 4.54
CA VAL A 117 0.40 -1.36 4.92
C VAL A 117 1.28 -2.57 5.22
N MET A 118 2.28 -2.85 4.37
CA MET A 118 3.18 -3.99 4.50
C MET A 118 4.08 -3.93 5.73
N LEU A 119 4.47 -2.74 6.17
CA LEU A 119 5.20 -2.59 7.45
C LEU A 119 4.34 -2.98 8.67
N LEU A 120 3.03 -2.73 8.61
CA LEU A 120 2.12 -2.88 9.75
C LEU A 120 1.51 -4.29 9.87
N TYR A 121 1.54 -5.06 8.78
CA TYR A 121 1.07 -6.44 8.73
C TYR A 121 2.21 -7.42 9.00
#